data_AF-M0FTD6-F1
#
_entry.id   AF-M0FTD6-F1
#
_cell.length_a   1.000
_cell.length_b   1.000
_cell.length_c   1.000
_cell.angle_alpha   90.00
_cell.angle_beta   90.00
_cell.angle_gamma   90.00
#
_symmetry.space_group_name_H-M   'P 1'
#
loop_
_entity.id
_entity.type
_entity.pdbx_description
1 polymer ?
#
loop_
_entity_poly.entity_id
_entity_poly.type
_entity_poly.pdbx_seq_one_letter_code
_entity_poly.pdbx_strand_id
1 'polypeptide(L)'
;MPDELVRAIENNPEEVALLVERLGLVNDLIDVLELGVGALDDEMVRSLARTGTSLAEVADDASDPDTVAGMKRLLRAVGDAEEAEASPVGAVGLLRATRDPEVKAGLGYLVALAAALGAGTDEE
;
A
#
# COMPACT_ATOMS: atom_id res chain seq x y z
N MET A 1 -26.46 -9.83 34.40
CA MET A 1 -25.60 -8.70 33.99
C MET A 1 -24.49 -8.59 35.02
N PRO A 2 -23.21 -8.48 34.64
CA PRO A 2 -22.14 -8.40 35.64
C PRO A 2 -22.29 -7.09 36.43
N ASP A 3 -22.34 -7.17 37.77
CA ASP A 3 -22.61 -6.03 38.68
C ASP A 3 -21.63 -4.85 38.51
N GLU A 4 -20.46 -5.14 37.95
CA GLU A 4 -19.43 -4.16 37.60
C GLU A 4 -19.86 -3.24 36.45
N LEU A 5 -20.58 -3.79 35.45
CA LEU A 5 -21.09 -3.01 34.32
C LEU A 5 -22.22 -2.07 34.76
N VAL A 6 -23.09 -2.54 35.67
CA VAL A 6 -24.16 -1.71 36.25
C VAL A 6 -23.57 -0.52 36.99
N ARG A 7 -22.55 -0.74 37.83
CA ARG A 7 -21.84 0.35 38.52
C ARG A 7 -21.14 1.30 37.54
N ALA A 8 -20.53 0.79 36.47
CA ALA A 8 -19.88 1.62 35.47
C ALA A 8 -20.87 2.55 34.74
N ILE A 9 -22.08 2.04 34.46
CA ILE A 9 -23.18 2.81 33.84
C ILE A 9 -23.73 3.86 34.81
N GLU A 10 -23.95 3.51 36.07
CA GLU A 10 -24.42 4.45 37.10
C GLU A 10 -23.44 5.60 37.33
N ASN A 11 -22.13 5.31 37.26
CA ASN A 11 -21.10 6.31 37.45
C ASN A 11 -20.92 7.24 36.25
N ASN A 12 -21.25 6.80 35.03
CA ASN A 12 -21.01 7.57 33.79
C ASN A 12 -22.18 7.46 32.79
N PRO A 13 -23.40 7.88 33.16
CA PRO A 13 -24.60 7.65 32.35
C PRO A 13 -24.58 8.40 31.01
N GLU A 14 -24.01 9.61 30.96
CA GLU A 14 -23.93 10.41 29.73
C GLU A 14 -22.96 9.81 28.70
N GLU A 15 -21.80 9.32 29.15
CA GLU A 15 -20.82 8.66 28.28
C GLU A 15 -21.38 7.36 27.70
N VAL A 16 -22.11 6.59 28.51
CA VAL A 16 -22.79 5.37 28.04
C VAL A 16 -23.89 5.69 27.05
N ALA A 17 -24.68 6.76 27.28
CA ALA A 17 -25.70 7.19 26.32
C ALA A 17 -25.10 7.58 24.97
N LEU A 18 -23.99 8.34 24.96
CA LEU A 18 -23.26 8.70 23.74
C LEU A 18 -22.67 7.48 23.02
N LEU A 19 -22.17 6.48 23.76
CA LEU A 19 -21.69 5.24 23.18
C LEU A 19 -22.84 4.46 22.52
N VAL A 20 -23.99 4.35 23.17
CA VAL A 20 -25.17 3.67 22.62
C VAL A 20 -25.69 4.40 21.37
N GLU A 21 -25.73 5.73 21.39
CA GLU A 21 -26.10 6.54 20.22
C GLU A 21 -25.13 6.29 19.05
N ARG A 22 -23.82 6.29 19.31
CA ARG A 22 -22.80 5.96 18.30
C ARG A 22 -22.93 4.54 17.77
N LEU A 23 -23.25 3.57 18.63
CA LEU A 23 -23.51 2.19 18.20
C LEU A 23 -24.78 2.10 17.35
N GLY A 24 -25.82 2.89 17.65
CA GLY A 24 -27.01 3.02 16.81
C GLY A 24 -26.66 3.54 15.41
N LEU A 25 -25.86 4.61 15.33
CA LEU A 25 -25.39 5.15 14.05
C LEU A 25 -24.55 4.15 13.24
N VAL A 26 -23.74 3.33 13.92
CA VAL A 26 -22.99 2.24 13.26
C VAL A 26 -23.94 1.16 12.76
N ASN A 27 -24.98 0.80 13.52
CA ASN A 27 -25.97 -0.18 13.09
C ASN A 27 -26.77 0.34 11.87
N ASP A 28 -27.19 1.60 11.90
CA ASP A 28 -27.87 2.24 10.77
C ASP A 28 -26.96 2.30 9.53
N LEU A 29 -25.65 2.55 9.72
CA LEU A 29 -24.67 2.49 8.63
C LEU A 29 -24.51 1.08 8.06
N ILE A 30 -24.50 0.05 8.91
CA ILE A 30 -24.45 -1.35 8.48
C ILE A 30 -25.70 -1.68 7.66
N ASP A 31 -26.89 -1.28 8.11
CA ASP A 31 -28.14 -1.50 7.39
C ASP A 31 -28.12 -0.82 6.00
N VAL A 32 -27.61 0.41 5.91
CA VAL A 32 -27.44 1.12 4.62
C VAL A 32 -26.40 0.44 3.73
N LEU A 33 -25.30 -0.05 4.30
CA LEU A 33 -24.28 -0.79 3.56
C LEU A 33 -24.84 -2.12 3.03
N GLU A 34 -25.64 -2.85 3.82
CA GLU A 34 -26.31 -4.07 3.37
C GLU A 34 -27.30 -3.79 2.23
N LEU A 35 -28.06 -2.69 2.30
CA LEU A 35 -28.92 -2.24 1.21
C LEU A 35 -28.10 -1.86 -0.03
N GLY A 36 -26.95 -1.21 0.14
CA GLY A 36 -26.04 -0.86 -0.94
C GLY A 36 -25.43 -2.08 -1.62
N VAL A 37 -25.01 -3.09 -0.85
CA VAL A 37 -24.48 -4.37 -1.34
C VAL A 37 -25.58 -5.17 -2.04
N GLY A 38 -26.80 -5.20 -1.50
CA GLY A 38 -27.94 -5.86 -2.12
C GLY A 38 -28.46 -5.13 -3.38
N ALA A 39 -28.16 -3.84 -3.54
CA ALA A 39 -28.49 -3.05 -4.72
C ALA A 39 -27.38 -3.05 -5.79
N LEU A 40 -26.23 -3.69 -5.52
CA LEU A 40 -25.23 -3.91 -6.56
C LEU A 40 -25.83 -4.82 -7.63
N ASP A 41 -25.80 -4.35 -8.88
CA ASP A 41 -26.14 -5.18 -10.02
C ASP A 41 -25.03 -6.21 -10.29
N ASP A 42 -25.38 -7.27 -11.01
CA ASP A 42 -24.46 -8.37 -11.33
C ASP A 42 -23.20 -7.90 -12.09
N GLU A 43 -23.28 -6.77 -12.81
CA GLU A 43 -22.17 -6.22 -13.57
C GLU A 43 -21.19 -5.46 -12.67
N MET A 44 -21.68 -4.66 -11.73
CA MET A 44 -20.89 -4.01 -10.69
C MET A 44 -20.24 -5.05 -9.77
N VAL A 45 -20.94 -6.14 -9.41
CA VAL A 45 -20.34 -7.24 -8.63
C VAL A 45 -19.20 -7.91 -9.41
N ARG A 46 -19.40 -8.22 -10.70
CA ARG A 46 -18.33 -8.77 -11.55
C ARG A 46 -17.17 -7.80 -11.72
N SER A 47 -17.45 -6.51 -11.88
CA SER A 47 -16.40 -5.50 -12.01
C SER A 47 -15.60 -5.35 -10.72
N LEU A 48 -16.26 -5.31 -9.56
CA LEU A 48 -15.61 -5.28 -8.25
C LEU A 48 -14.81 -6.56 -8.00
N ALA A 49 -15.38 -7.72 -8.33
CA ALA A 49 -14.66 -9.00 -8.23
C ALA A 49 -13.43 -9.01 -9.15
N ARG A 50 -13.55 -8.52 -10.39
CA ARG A 50 -12.42 -8.37 -11.31
C ARG A 50 -11.35 -7.43 -10.75
N THR A 51 -11.74 -6.26 -10.25
CA THR A 51 -10.80 -5.32 -9.60
C THR A 51 -10.17 -5.95 -8.36
N GLY A 52 -10.93 -6.69 -7.55
CA GLY A 52 -10.45 -7.40 -6.39
C GLY A 52 -9.45 -8.50 -6.76
N THR A 53 -9.70 -9.25 -7.82
CA THR A 53 -8.78 -10.24 -8.38
C THR A 53 -7.52 -9.58 -8.92
N SER A 54 -7.63 -8.53 -9.74
CA SER A 54 -6.46 -7.81 -10.25
C SER A 54 -5.64 -7.17 -9.13
N LEU A 55 -6.29 -6.64 -8.09
CA LEU A 55 -5.60 -6.14 -6.90
C LEU A 55 -4.95 -7.27 -6.10
N ALA A 56 -5.61 -8.44 -5.98
CA ALA A 56 -5.05 -9.59 -5.31
C ALA A 56 -3.84 -10.17 -6.05
N GLU A 57 -3.87 -10.21 -7.38
CA GLU A 57 -2.73 -10.58 -8.23
C GLU A 57 -1.56 -9.62 -8.01
N VAL A 58 -1.80 -8.31 -8.09
CA VAL A 58 -0.77 -7.30 -7.78
C VAL A 58 -0.27 -7.42 -6.34
N ALA A 59 -1.16 -7.71 -5.38
CA ALA A 59 -0.79 -7.87 -3.98
C ALA A 59 0.06 -9.11 -3.75
N ASP A 60 -0.18 -10.22 -4.45
CA ASP A 60 0.61 -11.45 -4.33
C ASP A 60 2.02 -11.23 -4.90
N ASP A 61 2.12 -10.63 -6.09
CA ASP A 61 3.40 -10.24 -6.72
C ASP A 61 4.17 -9.22 -5.87
N ALA A 62 3.47 -8.27 -5.25
CA ALA A 62 4.06 -7.27 -4.37
C ALA A 62 4.39 -7.80 -2.97
N SER A 63 3.83 -8.96 -2.57
CA SER A 63 4.08 -9.61 -1.27
C SER A 63 5.27 -10.56 -1.33
N ASP A 64 5.79 -10.87 -2.52
CA ASP A 64 7.02 -11.65 -2.67
C ASP A 64 8.15 -11.03 -1.82
N PRO A 65 8.81 -11.81 -0.93
CA PRO A 65 9.82 -11.29 -0.01
C PRO A 65 10.98 -10.57 -0.71
N ASP A 66 11.39 -11.02 -1.89
CA ASP A 66 12.48 -10.43 -2.66
C ASP A 66 12.02 -9.13 -3.36
N THR A 67 10.80 -9.10 -3.88
CA THR A 67 10.17 -7.87 -4.40
C THR A 67 10.05 -6.79 -3.32
N VAL A 68 9.55 -7.16 -2.13
CA VAL A 68 9.45 -6.25 -0.98
C VAL A 68 10.82 -5.72 -0.57
N ALA A 69 11.84 -6.59 -0.51
CA ALA A 69 13.20 -6.20 -0.18
C ALA A 69 13.80 -5.25 -1.23
N GLY A 70 13.56 -5.50 -2.52
CA GLY A 70 13.96 -4.64 -3.63
C GLY A 70 13.34 -3.25 -3.52
N MET A 71 12.02 -3.18 -3.32
CA MET A 71 11.31 -1.91 -3.17
C MET A 71 11.76 -1.11 -1.95
N LYS A 72 12.00 -1.76 -0.81
CA LYS A 72 12.56 -1.10 0.38
C LYS A 72 13.94 -0.51 0.12
N ARG A 73 14.80 -1.21 -0.64
CA ARG A 73 16.13 -0.69 -1.02
C ARG A 73 16.01 0.53 -1.92
N LEU A 74 15.12 0.50 -2.92
CA LEU A 74 14.88 1.64 -3.79
C LEU A 74 14.36 2.86 -3.03
N LEU A 75 13.35 2.68 -2.16
CA LEU A 75 12.81 3.78 -1.34
C LEU A 75 13.87 4.38 -0.40
N ARG A 76 14.72 3.54 0.18
CA ARG A 76 15.85 4.02 1.00
C ARG A 76 16.83 4.83 0.16
N ALA A 77 17.23 4.32 -1.01
CA ALA A 77 18.15 5.03 -1.90
C ALA A 77 17.60 6.39 -2.36
N VAL A 78 16.28 6.51 -2.55
CA VAL A 78 15.63 7.81 -2.83
C VAL A 78 15.76 8.75 -1.62
N GLY A 79 15.49 8.27 -0.40
CA GLY A 79 15.67 9.06 0.81
C GLY A 79 17.11 9.52 1.01
N ASP A 80 18.08 8.62 0.83
CA ASP A 80 19.50 8.92 0.93
C ASP A 80 19.93 9.98 -0.10
N ALA A 81 19.38 9.92 -1.32
CA ALA A 81 19.68 10.89 -2.39
C ALA A 81 19.09 12.29 -2.12
N GLU A 82 17.89 12.37 -1.53
CA GLU A 82 17.29 13.63 -1.09
C GLU A 82 18.08 14.27 0.06
N GLU A 83 18.52 13.47 1.04
CA GLU A 83 19.34 13.95 2.16
C GLU A 83 20.73 14.43 1.70
N ALA A 84 21.29 13.82 0.66
CA ALA A 84 22.58 14.20 0.09
C ALA A 84 22.55 15.51 -0.72
N GLU A 85 21.39 16.17 -0.86
CA GLU A 85 21.21 17.38 -1.70
C GLU A 85 21.84 17.21 -3.10
N ALA A 86 21.47 16.11 -3.78
CA ALA A 86 22.10 15.70 -5.03
C ALA A 86 22.20 16.86 -6.04
N SER A 87 23.44 17.29 -6.31
CA SER A 87 23.73 18.42 -7.19
C SER A 87 23.81 18.00 -8.67
N PRO A 88 23.40 18.86 -9.62
CA PRO A 88 23.53 18.58 -11.04
C PRO A 88 24.98 18.28 -11.44
N VAL A 89 25.20 17.14 -12.09
CA VAL A 89 26.53 16.76 -12.60
C VAL A 89 26.71 17.20 -14.06
N GLY A 90 27.82 17.87 -14.36
CA GLY A 90 28.23 18.16 -15.74
C GLY A 90 28.76 16.92 -16.47
N ALA A 91 28.99 17.02 -17.78
CA ALA A 91 29.45 15.90 -18.61
C ALA A 91 30.74 15.21 -18.11
N VAL A 92 31.70 16.00 -17.61
CA VAL A 92 32.94 15.48 -17.00
C VAL A 92 32.67 14.80 -15.66
N GLY A 93 31.75 15.35 -14.87
CA GLY A 93 31.32 14.75 -13.59
C GLY A 93 30.67 13.39 -13.81
N LEU A 94 29.82 13.27 -14.83
CA LEU A 94 29.19 12.01 -15.22
C LEU A 94 30.22 10.96 -15.65
N LEU A 95 31.17 11.33 -16.51
CA LEU A 95 32.27 10.43 -16.92
C LEU A 95 33.15 10.00 -15.74
N ARG A 96 33.28 10.84 -14.71
CA ARG A 96 34.03 10.49 -13.51
C ARG A 96 33.22 9.57 -12.61
N ALA A 97 31.91 9.81 -12.49
CA ALA A 97 30.97 9.00 -11.72
C ALA A 97 30.93 7.55 -12.24
N THR A 98 31.03 7.32 -13.56
CA THR A 98 31.07 5.94 -14.09
C THR A 98 32.31 5.14 -13.67
N ARG A 99 33.35 5.77 -13.08
CA ARG A 99 34.50 5.07 -12.51
C ARG A 99 34.29 4.67 -11.05
N ASP A 100 33.33 5.29 -10.38
CA ASP A 100 32.98 5.02 -8.99
C ASP A 100 32.37 3.60 -8.83
N PRO A 101 32.82 2.80 -7.85
CA PRO A 101 32.33 1.45 -7.64
C PRO A 101 30.84 1.38 -7.26
N GLU A 102 30.32 2.36 -6.52
CA GLU A 102 28.92 2.40 -6.08
C GLU A 102 28.00 2.74 -7.26
N VAL A 103 28.41 3.71 -8.08
CA VAL A 103 27.69 4.07 -9.32
C VAL A 103 27.66 2.89 -10.28
N LYS A 104 28.76 2.13 -10.41
CA LYS A 104 28.81 0.92 -11.23
C LYS A 104 27.84 -0.15 -10.75
N ALA A 105 27.74 -0.36 -9.43
CA ALA A 105 26.80 -1.32 -8.86
C ALA A 105 25.34 -0.92 -9.17
N GLY A 106 25.01 0.37 -9.02
CA GLY A 106 23.69 0.90 -9.39
C GLY A 106 23.38 0.73 -10.88
N LEU A 107 24.32 1.07 -11.76
CA LEU A 107 24.18 0.88 -13.21
C LEU A 107 24.01 -0.61 -13.58
N GLY A 108 24.74 -1.50 -12.92
CA GLY A 108 24.60 -2.95 -13.11
C GLY A 108 23.19 -3.44 -12.73
N TYR A 109 22.65 -2.94 -11.62
CA TYR A 109 21.27 -3.23 -11.22
C TYR A 109 20.24 -2.72 -12.24
N LEU A 110 20.41 -1.49 -12.76
CA LEU A 110 19.52 -0.92 -13.78
C LEU A 110 19.55 -1.73 -15.09
N VAL A 111 20.72 -2.20 -15.51
CA VAL A 111 20.86 -3.07 -16.70
C VAL A 111 20.16 -4.40 -16.48
N ALA A 112 20.33 -5.02 -15.30
CA ALA A 112 19.66 -6.28 -14.97
C ALA A 112 18.13 -6.11 -14.93
N LEU A 113 17.63 -5.01 -14.37
CA LEU A 113 16.22 -4.67 -14.36
C LEU A 113 15.67 -4.50 -15.78
N ALA A 114 16.36 -3.74 -16.64
CA ALA A 114 15.97 -3.57 -18.03
C ALA A 114 15.94 -4.90 -18.81
N ALA A 115 16.91 -5.79 -18.56
CA ALA A 115 16.95 -7.12 -19.16
C ALA A 115 15.77 -7.99 -18.70
N ALA A 116 15.40 -7.96 -17.42
CA ALA A 116 14.25 -8.70 -16.90
C ALA A 116 12.92 -8.17 -17.47
N LEU A 117 12.77 -6.85 -17.59
CA LEU A 117 11.58 -6.24 -18.20
C LEU A 117 11.43 -6.63 -19.68
N GLY A 118 12.52 -6.65 -20.44
CA GLY A 118 12.50 -7.07 -21.84
C GLY A 118 12.18 -8.56 -22.02
N ALA A 119 12.62 -9.41 -21.09
CA ALA A 119 12.31 -10.84 -21.14
C ALA A 119 10.80 -11.11 -20.96
N GLY A 120 10.12 -10.35 -20.11
CA GLY A 120 8.68 -10.49 -19.87
C GLY A 120 7.79 -9.93 -21.01
N THR A 121 8.34 -9.10 -21.90
CA THR A 121 7.59 -8.58 -23.07
C THR A 121 7.58 -9.52 -24.28
N ASP A 122 8.44 -10.55 -24.29
CA ASP A 122 8.51 -11.56 -25.36
C ASP A 122 7.56 -12.76 -25.12
N GLU A 123 6.90 -12.82 -23.95
CA GLU A 123 6.00 -13.92 -23.56
C GLU A 123 4.50 -13.63 -23.84
N GLU A 124 4.14 -12.49 -24.44
CA GLU A 124 2.78 -12.13 -24.89
C GLU A 124 2.56 -12.24 -26.42
#